data_AF-A0A0P7VDA5-F1
#
_entry.id   AF-A0A0P7VDA5-F1
#
_cell.length_a   1.000
_cell.length_b   1.000
_cell.length_c   1.000
_cell.angle_alpha   90.00
_cell.angle_beta   90.00
_cell.angle_gamma   90.00
#
_symmetry.space_group_name_H-M   'P 1'
#
loop_
_entity.id
_entity.type
_entity.pdbx_description
1 polymer ?
#
loop_
_entity_poly.entity_id
_entity_poly.type
_entity_poly.pdbx_seq_one_letter_code
_entity_poly.pdbx_strand_id
1 'polypeptide(L)'
;CVCEGGEDKRIPLLKDVFEAFPETPVNIDIKVNDDTLIRKVSELVTEYKREHLTVWGNARNQIVQKCYRENPSIPVLFSLQRVLLLLGLFYTGLLPFVPLREQFLEVPMPSIMMKLRDPCSITKRQRFVSWLADTLLMRKALFEHLKARGIQVYLWVLNDEEDFQRAFDLGATGVMTDYPTKLKEFMEKRNLLEHH
;
A
#
# COMPACT_ATOMS: atom_id res chain seq x y z
N CYS A 1 -4.62 -20.17 13.55
CA CYS A 1 -3.19 -20.54 13.58
C CYS A 1 -2.48 -19.62 14.56
N VAL A 2 -1.90 -20.16 15.62
CA VAL A 2 -1.01 -19.42 16.51
C VAL A 2 0.36 -19.43 15.82
N CYS A 3 0.93 -18.27 15.51
CA CYS A 3 2.31 -18.21 15.05
C CYS A 3 3.19 -18.59 16.25
N GLU A 4 3.86 -19.74 16.20
CA GLU A 4 5.00 -20.01 17.07
C GLU A 4 6.08 -19.01 16.68
N GLY A 5 6.22 -17.95 17.47
CA GLY A 5 7.29 -16.97 17.27
C GLY A 5 8.64 -17.68 17.37
N GLY A 6 9.52 -17.44 16.39
CA GLY A 6 10.89 -17.93 16.46
C GLY A 6 11.60 -17.47 17.74
N GLU A 7 12.68 -18.16 18.13
CA GLU A 7 13.41 -17.85 19.36
C GLU A 7 14.11 -16.48 19.34
N ASP A 8 14.30 -15.89 18.16
CA ASP A 8 14.97 -14.59 18.00
C ASP A 8 14.05 -13.44 18.40
N LYS A 9 14.45 -12.71 19.43
CA LYS A 9 13.71 -11.57 20.02
C LYS A 9 14.31 -10.21 19.64
N ARG A 10 15.31 -10.17 18.76
CA ARG A 10 15.95 -8.90 18.38
C ARG A 10 15.20 -8.22 17.24
N ILE A 11 15.14 -6.89 17.32
CA ILE A 11 14.59 -6.08 16.24
C ILE A 11 15.61 -6.11 15.08
N PRO A 12 15.22 -6.59 13.88
CA PRO A 12 16.15 -6.70 12.75
C PRO A 12 16.55 -5.31 12.25
N LEU A 13 17.77 -5.20 11.72
CA LEU A 13 18.18 -4.00 11.00
C LEU A 13 17.69 -4.09 9.56
N LEU A 14 17.44 -2.94 8.92
CA LEU A 14 17.03 -2.89 7.51
C LEU A 14 18.07 -3.55 6.58
N LYS A 15 19.36 -3.40 6.89
CA LYS A 15 20.44 -4.05 6.15
C LYS A 15 20.32 -5.58 6.21
N ASP A 16 19.95 -6.15 7.36
CA ASP A 16 19.86 -7.60 7.54
C ASP A 16 18.72 -8.15 6.65
N VAL A 17 17.64 -7.38 6.49
CA VAL A 17 16.54 -7.69 5.55
C VAL A 17 17.03 -7.63 4.11
N PHE A 18 17.81 -6.62 3.73
CA PHE A 18 18.32 -6.48 2.37
C PHE A 18 19.33 -7.59 2.01
N GLU A 19 20.17 -8.01 2.95
CA GLU A 19 21.11 -9.12 2.79
C GLU A 19 20.38 -10.47 2.67
N ALA A 20 19.37 -10.71 3.51
CA ALA A 20 18.61 -11.96 3.50
C ALA A 20 17.68 -12.10 2.27
N PHE A 21 17.17 -10.98 1.75
CA PHE A 21 16.18 -10.95 0.65
C PHE A 21 16.62 -9.99 -0.47
N PRO A 22 17.67 -10.34 -1.24
CA PRO A 22 18.25 -9.44 -2.24
C PRO A 22 17.31 -9.15 -3.42
N GLU A 23 16.52 -10.13 -3.85
CA GLU A 23 15.65 -10.02 -5.03
C GLU A 23 14.18 -9.74 -4.68
N THR A 24 13.83 -9.74 -3.39
CA THR A 24 12.44 -9.54 -2.97
C THR A 24 12.11 -8.05 -2.90
N PRO A 25 11.01 -7.58 -3.53
CA PRO A 25 10.54 -6.22 -3.35
C PRO A 25 10.22 -5.89 -1.89
N VAL A 26 10.59 -4.69 -1.43
CA VAL A 26 10.39 -4.25 -0.04
C VAL A 26 9.66 -2.91 -0.02
N ASN A 27 8.58 -2.84 0.76
CA ASN A 27 7.86 -1.59 1.02
C ASN A 27 8.25 -1.04 2.40
N ILE A 28 8.73 0.21 2.45
CA ILE A 28 9.26 0.87 3.63
C ILE A 28 8.36 2.06 4.01
N ASP A 29 7.62 1.93 5.12
CA ASP A 29 6.86 3.06 5.68
C ASP A 29 7.71 3.87 6.67
N ILE A 30 8.02 5.11 6.30
CA ILE A 30 8.81 6.04 7.12
C ILE A 30 7.91 6.65 8.20
N LYS A 31 7.96 6.07 9.41
CA LYS A 31 7.05 6.41 10.52
C LYS A 31 7.31 7.79 11.16
N VAL A 32 8.50 8.35 11.00
CA VAL A 32 8.94 9.59 11.67
C VAL A 32 9.37 10.63 10.64
N ASN A 33 8.97 11.88 10.87
CA ASN A 33 9.42 13.00 10.05
C ASN A 33 10.83 13.43 10.47
N ASP A 34 11.84 12.69 10.03
CA ASP A 34 13.25 12.92 10.35
C ASP A 34 14.11 12.85 9.09
N ASP A 35 14.83 13.93 8.78
CA ASP A 35 15.62 14.02 7.54
C ASP A 35 16.86 13.11 7.59
N THR A 36 17.42 12.86 8.78
CA THR A 36 18.56 11.96 8.94
C THR A 36 18.15 10.51 8.66
N LEU A 37 16.99 10.10 9.15
CA LEU A 37 16.41 8.78 8.89
C LEU A 37 16.15 8.59 7.40
N ILE A 38 15.50 9.55 6.74
CA ILE A 38 15.20 9.48 5.30
C ILE A 38 16.50 9.36 4.50
N ARG A 39 17.51 10.18 4.80
CA ARG A 39 18.82 10.10 4.16
C ARG A 39 19.50 8.75 4.41
N LYS A 40 19.49 8.24 5.64
CA LYS A 40 20.13 6.95 5.97
C LYS A 40 19.46 5.77 5.27
N VAL A 41 18.12 5.79 5.14
CA VAL A 41 17.40 4.79 4.36
C VAL A 41 17.75 4.90 2.87
N SER A 42 17.81 6.12 2.32
CA SER A 42 18.23 6.36 0.92
C SER A 42 19.65 5.84 0.64
N GLU A 43 20.60 6.13 1.54
CA GLU A 43 21.98 5.65 1.47
C GLU A 43 22.02 4.11 1.41
N LEU A 44 21.27 3.43 2.30
CA LEU A 44 21.20 1.96 2.32
C LEU A 44 20.55 1.39 1.04
N VAL A 45 19.47 1.98 0.55
CA VAL A 45 18.80 1.49 -0.67
C VAL A 45 19.74 1.62 -1.87
N THR A 46 20.48 2.73 -1.96
CA THR A 46 21.47 2.98 -3.01
C THR A 46 22.68 2.05 -2.90
N GLU A 47 23.20 1.83 -1.68
CA GLU A 47 24.33 0.94 -1.41
C GLU A 47 24.04 -0.50 -1.88
N TYR A 48 22.82 -0.98 -1.64
CA TYR A 48 22.35 -2.30 -2.06
C TYR A 48 21.78 -2.32 -3.50
N LYS A 49 21.83 -1.20 -4.23
CA LYS A 49 21.38 -1.06 -5.63
C LYS A 49 19.96 -1.55 -5.89
N ARG A 50 19.06 -1.28 -4.95
CA ARG A 50 17.70 -1.85 -4.92
C ARG A 50 16.60 -0.80 -5.03
N GLU A 51 16.88 0.35 -5.62
CA GLU A 51 15.92 1.43 -5.86
C GLU A 51 14.70 0.94 -6.67
N HIS A 52 14.93 0.04 -7.62
CA HIS A 52 13.90 -0.56 -8.47
C HIS A 52 13.03 -1.63 -7.77
N LEU A 53 13.47 -2.14 -6.61
CA LEU A 53 12.77 -3.14 -5.80
C LEU A 53 12.29 -2.56 -4.46
N THR A 54 12.39 -1.25 -4.27
CA THR A 54 12.06 -0.62 -3.00
C THR A 54 11.03 0.47 -3.23
N VAL A 55 9.95 0.42 -2.47
CA VAL A 55 8.96 1.50 -2.39
C VAL A 55 9.06 2.11 -1.01
N TRP A 56 8.89 3.42 -0.92
CA TRP A 56 8.83 4.09 0.37
C TRP A 56 7.84 5.23 0.43
N GLY A 57 7.44 5.59 1.64
CA GLY A 57 6.72 6.83 1.87
C GLY A 57 5.97 6.80 3.19
N ASN A 58 4.87 7.54 3.24
CA ASN A 58 4.01 7.63 4.42
C ASN A 58 2.64 8.25 4.07
N ALA A 59 1.66 8.07 4.95
CA ALA A 59 0.37 8.75 4.84
C ALA A 59 0.46 10.29 4.87
N ARG A 60 1.51 10.86 5.50
CA ARG A 60 1.75 12.31 5.57
C ARG A 60 2.51 12.81 4.35
N ASN A 61 1.90 13.74 3.61
CA ASN A 61 2.49 14.32 2.40
C ASN A 61 3.85 14.99 2.65
N GLN A 62 4.05 15.61 3.82
CA GLN A 62 5.34 16.24 4.17
C GLN A 62 6.50 15.25 4.12
N ILE A 63 6.30 14.03 4.62
CA ILE A 63 7.32 12.97 4.62
C ILE A 63 7.56 12.50 3.18
N VAL A 64 6.50 12.22 2.42
CA VAL A 64 6.60 11.82 1.01
C VAL A 64 7.35 12.86 0.17
N GLN A 65 7.11 14.16 0.39
CA GLN A 65 7.86 15.22 -0.30
C GLN A 65 9.34 15.26 0.07
N LYS A 66 9.70 14.84 1.30
CA LYS A 66 11.11 14.74 1.73
C LYS A 66 11.77 13.52 1.10
N CYS A 67 11.11 12.36 1.16
CA CYS A 67 11.54 11.13 0.48
C CYS A 67 11.82 11.38 -1.01
N TYR A 68 10.86 11.97 -1.73
CA TYR A 68 11.02 12.25 -3.16
C TYR A 68 12.15 13.24 -3.48
N ARG A 69 12.39 14.22 -2.59
CA ARG A 69 13.49 15.19 -2.75
C ARG A 69 14.84 14.56 -2.46
N GLU A 70 14.92 13.63 -1.51
CA GLU A 70 16.15 12.94 -1.15
C GLU A 70 16.58 11.97 -2.26
N ASN A 71 15.66 11.16 -2.78
CA ASN A 71 15.98 10.20 -3.84
C ASN A 71 14.76 9.97 -4.76
N PRO A 72 14.71 10.65 -5.92
CA PRO A 72 13.60 10.52 -6.86
C PRO A 72 13.63 9.19 -7.63
N SER A 73 14.72 8.41 -7.55
CA SER A 73 14.83 7.09 -8.19
C SER A 73 14.03 6.01 -7.44
N ILE A 74 13.71 6.24 -6.17
CA ILE A 74 12.90 5.32 -5.36
C ILE A 74 11.42 5.69 -5.50
N PRO A 75 10.57 4.78 -6.01
CA PRO A 75 9.13 4.98 -6.10
C PRO A 75 8.48 5.39 -4.77
N VAL A 76 7.58 6.38 -4.84
CA VAL A 76 6.83 6.87 -3.68
C VAL A 76 5.35 6.49 -3.73
N LEU A 77 4.79 6.23 -2.55
CA LEU A 77 3.37 5.95 -2.36
C LEU A 77 2.50 7.22 -2.24
N PHE A 78 1.19 7.08 -2.48
CA PHE A 78 0.22 8.16 -2.31
C PHE A 78 0.03 8.52 -0.82
N SER A 79 0.28 9.78 -0.48
CA SER A 79 -0.15 10.34 0.81
C SER A 79 -1.66 10.60 0.84
N LEU A 80 -2.26 10.73 2.03
CA LEU A 80 -3.71 10.96 2.18
C LEU A 80 -4.19 12.20 1.41
N GLN A 81 -3.41 13.29 1.45
CA GLN A 81 -3.72 14.50 0.69
C GLN A 81 -3.74 14.26 -0.82
N ARG A 82 -2.80 13.44 -1.32
CA ARG A 82 -2.73 13.08 -2.75
C ARG A 82 -3.85 12.13 -3.15
N VAL A 83 -4.30 11.23 -2.26
CA VAL A 83 -5.48 10.39 -2.49
C VAL A 83 -6.75 11.24 -2.63
N LEU A 84 -6.95 12.23 -1.75
CA LEU A 84 -8.11 13.13 -1.86
C LEU A 84 -8.08 13.96 -3.15
N LEU A 85 -6.91 14.45 -3.55
CA LEU A 85 -6.72 15.12 -4.83
C LEU A 85 -7.03 14.20 -6.00
N LEU A 86 -6.52 12.96 -5.97
CA LEU A 86 -6.79 11.94 -6.98
C LEU A 86 -8.29 11.70 -7.15
N LEU A 87 -9.03 11.55 -6.04
CA LEU A 87 -10.49 11.41 -6.08
C LEU A 87 -11.16 12.65 -6.67
N GLY A 88 -10.77 13.85 -6.24
CA GLY A 88 -11.31 15.09 -6.78
C GLY A 88 -11.11 15.19 -8.30
N LEU A 89 -9.91 14.87 -8.78
CA LEU A 89 -9.58 14.84 -10.21
C LEU A 89 -10.34 13.77 -10.98
N PHE A 90 -10.54 12.59 -10.38
CA PHE A 90 -11.30 11.51 -10.98
C PHE A 90 -12.76 11.91 -11.18
N TYR A 91 -13.42 12.42 -10.13
CA TYR A 91 -14.84 12.79 -10.20
C TYR A 91 -15.11 14.08 -10.99
N THR A 92 -14.13 14.97 -11.12
CA THR A 92 -14.24 16.15 -12.00
C THR A 92 -13.88 15.85 -13.45
N GLY A 93 -13.39 14.65 -13.77
CA GLY A 93 -12.92 14.29 -15.11
C GLY A 93 -11.59 14.91 -15.52
N LEU A 94 -10.90 15.59 -14.59
CA LEU A 94 -9.62 16.28 -14.85
C LEU A 94 -8.40 15.36 -14.69
N LEU A 95 -8.59 14.15 -14.16
CA LEU A 95 -7.51 13.19 -13.91
C LEU A 95 -6.60 12.96 -15.12
N PRO A 96 -7.09 12.79 -16.36
CA PRO A 96 -6.25 12.59 -17.55
C PRO A 96 -5.23 13.73 -17.79
N PHE A 97 -5.53 14.95 -17.36
CA PHE A 97 -4.73 16.14 -17.64
C PHE A 97 -3.70 16.46 -16.56
N VAL A 98 -3.77 15.80 -15.39
CA VAL A 98 -2.86 16.04 -14.28
C VAL A 98 -1.84 14.89 -14.17
N PRO A 99 -0.53 15.18 -14.24
CA PRO A 99 0.50 14.18 -14.04
C PRO A 99 0.54 13.75 -12.57
N LEU A 100 0.66 12.44 -12.35
CA LEU A 100 0.86 11.82 -11.05
C LEU A 100 2.28 11.25 -11.02
N ARG A 101 3.01 11.54 -9.95
CA ARG A 101 4.39 11.09 -9.78
C ARG A 101 4.50 9.87 -8.87
N GLU A 102 3.48 9.64 -8.07
CA GLU A 102 3.36 8.49 -7.19
C GLU A 102 3.04 7.25 -8.03
N GLN A 103 3.68 6.14 -7.69
CA GLN A 103 3.56 4.88 -8.44
C GLN A 103 2.75 3.82 -7.70
N PHE A 104 2.51 4.01 -6.39
CA PHE A 104 1.85 3.03 -5.53
C PHE A 104 0.70 3.67 -4.74
N LEU A 105 -0.54 3.30 -5.07
CA LEU A 105 -1.71 3.65 -4.28
C LEU A 105 -1.95 2.56 -3.22
N GLU A 106 -1.60 2.85 -1.98
CA GLU A 106 -1.78 1.95 -0.85
C GLU A 106 -2.89 2.46 0.06
N VAL A 107 -4.07 1.85 -0.02
CA VAL A 107 -5.24 2.33 0.73
C VAL A 107 -5.91 1.22 1.52
N PRO A 108 -6.43 1.53 2.72
CA PRO A 108 -7.20 0.55 3.45
C PRO A 108 -8.56 0.36 2.77
N MET A 109 -9.07 -0.87 2.74
CA MET A 109 -10.44 -1.11 2.28
C MET A 109 -11.42 -0.63 3.38
N PRO A 110 -12.24 0.42 3.14
CA PRO A 110 -13.01 1.05 4.23
C PRO A 110 -14.06 0.11 4.86
N SER A 111 -14.61 -0.82 4.09
CA SER A 111 -15.51 -1.86 4.60
C SER A 111 -14.84 -2.77 5.64
N ILE A 112 -13.53 -3.03 5.51
CA ILE A 112 -12.79 -3.93 6.41
C ILE A 112 -12.38 -3.18 7.67
N MET A 113 -12.02 -1.90 7.57
CA MET A 113 -11.78 -1.05 8.74
C MET A 113 -12.95 -1.05 9.72
N MET A 114 -14.18 -1.23 9.22
CA MET A 114 -15.36 -1.38 10.06
C MET A 114 -15.44 -2.74 10.75
N LYS A 115 -15.04 -3.83 10.09
CA LYS A 115 -15.00 -5.19 10.68
C LYS A 115 -13.98 -5.28 11.82
N LEU A 116 -12.83 -4.61 11.66
CA LEU A 116 -11.73 -4.63 12.63
C LEU A 116 -11.97 -3.73 13.87
N ARG A 117 -12.96 -2.83 13.83
CA ARG A 117 -13.27 -1.92 14.93
C ARG A 117 -14.36 -2.52 15.83
N ASP A 118 -14.21 -2.37 17.15
CA ASP A 118 -15.19 -2.84 18.12
C ASP A 118 -16.62 -2.38 17.77
N PRO A 119 -17.57 -3.29 17.54
CA PRO A 119 -18.93 -2.96 17.10
C PRO A 119 -19.66 -1.98 18.05
N CYS A 120 -19.31 -2.03 19.34
CA CYS A 120 -19.87 -1.18 20.39
C CYS A 120 -19.40 0.29 20.31
N SER A 121 -18.28 0.55 19.63
CA SER A 121 -17.67 1.88 19.50
C SER A 121 -18.10 2.66 18.24
N ILE A 122 -18.80 2.01 17.31
CA ILE A 122 -19.05 2.56 15.96
C ILE A 122 -20.34 3.39 15.93
N THR A 123 -20.19 4.70 15.79
CA THR A 123 -21.34 5.62 15.61
C THR A 123 -21.95 5.51 14.21
N LYS A 124 -23.25 5.76 14.06
CA LYS A 124 -23.95 5.83 12.76
C LYS A 124 -23.24 6.74 11.74
N ARG A 125 -22.70 7.88 12.19
CA ARG A 125 -21.90 8.81 11.37
C ARG A 125 -20.63 8.14 10.81
N GLN A 126 -19.91 7.37 11.62
CA GLN A 126 -18.72 6.66 11.16
C GLN A 126 -19.07 5.59 10.13
N ARG A 127 -20.20 4.87 10.31
CA ARG A 127 -20.69 3.90 9.31
C ARG A 127 -20.96 4.57 7.97
N PHE A 128 -21.64 5.71 8.00
CA PHE A 128 -21.93 6.48 6.79
C PHE A 128 -20.65 6.98 6.11
N VAL A 129 -19.68 7.50 6.88
CA VAL A 129 -18.39 7.95 6.34
C VAL A 129 -17.62 6.79 5.70
N SER A 130 -17.56 5.63 6.36
CA SER A 130 -16.90 4.44 5.81
C SER A 130 -17.58 3.94 4.54
N TRP A 131 -18.92 3.88 4.51
CA TRP A 131 -19.67 3.51 3.32
C TRP A 131 -19.45 4.48 2.15
N LEU A 132 -19.45 5.80 2.43
CA LEU A 132 -19.18 6.81 1.43
C LEU A 132 -17.75 6.70 0.91
N ALA A 133 -16.76 6.55 1.80
CA ALA A 133 -15.37 6.36 1.42
C ALA A 133 -15.18 5.10 0.57
N ASP A 134 -15.81 3.99 0.95
CA ASP A 134 -15.81 2.73 0.20
C ASP A 134 -16.38 2.94 -1.22
N THR A 135 -17.55 3.56 -1.32
CA THR A 135 -18.22 3.85 -2.60
C THR A 135 -17.41 4.78 -3.51
N LEU A 136 -16.64 5.70 -2.91
CA LEU A 136 -15.84 6.66 -3.66
C LEU A 136 -14.49 6.11 -4.09
N LEU A 137 -13.80 5.38 -3.21
CA LEU A 137 -12.44 4.84 -3.44
C LEU A 137 -12.46 3.50 -4.19
N MET A 138 -13.40 2.60 -3.88
CA MET A 138 -13.41 1.23 -4.40
C MET A 138 -14.16 1.14 -5.74
N ARG A 139 -13.73 1.94 -6.73
CA ARG A 139 -14.28 1.93 -8.09
C ARG A 139 -13.34 1.27 -9.08
N LYS A 140 -13.83 0.25 -9.79
CA LYS A 140 -13.08 -0.39 -10.89
C LYS A 140 -12.53 0.61 -11.90
N ALA A 141 -13.35 1.57 -12.33
CA ALA A 141 -12.93 2.60 -13.28
C ALA A 141 -11.76 3.48 -12.77
N LEU A 142 -11.66 3.72 -11.46
CA LEU A 142 -10.52 4.42 -10.87
C LEU A 142 -9.27 3.54 -10.96
N PHE A 143 -9.37 2.26 -10.62
CA PHE A 143 -8.24 1.33 -10.62
C PHE A 143 -7.72 1.08 -12.03
N GLU A 144 -8.62 0.88 -13.00
CA GLU A 144 -8.25 0.76 -14.42
C GLU A 144 -7.53 2.01 -14.92
N HIS A 145 -7.99 3.21 -14.52
CA HIS A 145 -7.32 4.46 -14.90
C HIS A 145 -5.91 4.58 -14.31
N LEU A 146 -5.73 4.14 -13.06
CA LEU A 146 -4.42 4.11 -12.40
C LEU A 146 -3.49 3.07 -13.04
N LYS A 147 -3.99 1.86 -13.29
CA LYS A 147 -3.25 0.79 -13.94
C LYS A 147 -2.80 1.17 -15.34
N ALA A 148 -3.67 1.82 -16.14
CA ALA A 148 -3.33 2.35 -17.46
C ALA A 148 -2.21 3.40 -17.42
N ARG A 149 -1.95 4.01 -16.26
CA ARG A 149 -0.85 4.96 -16.01
C ARG A 149 0.38 4.31 -15.39
N GLY A 150 0.39 2.98 -15.24
CA GLY A 150 1.47 2.26 -14.57
C GLY A 150 1.48 2.43 -13.04
N ILE A 151 0.39 2.93 -12.45
CA ILE A 151 0.25 3.08 -11.00
C ILE A 151 -0.34 1.77 -10.46
N GLN A 152 0.38 1.16 -9.51
CA GLN A 152 -0.04 -0.07 -8.87
C GLN A 152 -0.96 0.24 -7.69
N VAL A 153 -2.01 -0.56 -7.52
CA VAL A 153 -3.01 -0.38 -6.47
C VAL A 153 -2.92 -1.54 -5.49
N TYR A 154 -2.57 -1.23 -4.24
CA TYR A 154 -2.48 -2.20 -3.15
C TYR A 154 -3.55 -1.92 -2.09
N LEU A 155 -4.28 -2.96 -1.70
CA LEU A 155 -5.28 -2.87 -0.64
C LEU A 155 -4.79 -3.55 0.63
N TRP A 156 -5.03 -2.90 1.76
CA TRP A 156 -4.61 -3.39 3.09
C TRP A 156 -5.70 -3.16 4.16
N VAL A 157 -5.64 -3.76 5.36
CA VAL A 157 -5.15 -5.13 5.59
C VAL A 157 -6.32 -6.06 5.33
N LEU A 158 -6.15 -7.02 4.44
CA LEU A 158 -7.17 -8.01 4.11
C LEU A 158 -6.77 -9.34 4.73
N ASN A 159 -7.68 -10.03 5.41
CA ASN A 159 -7.36 -11.25 6.15
C ASN A 159 -8.26 -12.45 5.81
N ASP A 160 -9.32 -12.23 5.02
CA ASP A 160 -10.30 -13.25 4.64
C ASP A 160 -10.41 -13.44 3.13
N GLU A 161 -10.76 -14.67 2.71
CA GLU A 161 -10.87 -15.02 1.28
C GLU A 161 -11.93 -14.18 0.55
N GLU A 162 -13.02 -13.80 1.22
CA GLU A 162 -14.03 -12.89 0.67
C GLU A 162 -13.45 -11.50 0.37
N ASP A 163 -12.61 -10.99 1.27
CA ASP A 163 -11.98 -9.69 1.13
C ASP A 163 -10.90 -9.73 0.03
N PHE A 164 -10.13 -10.83 -0.06
CA PHE A 164 -9.20 -11.10 -1.17
C PHE A 164 -9.92 -11.11 -2.51
N GLN A 165 -11.00 -11.88 -2.62
CA GLN A 165 -11.81 -11.97 -3.82
C GLN A 165 -12.29 -10.58 -4.25
N ARG A 166 -12.84 -9.81 -3.30
CA ARG A 166 -13.30 -8.46 -3.60
C ARG A 166 -12.18 -7.53 -4.08
N ALA A 167 -10.99 -7.60 -3.50
CA ALA A 167 -9.85 -6.79 -3.93
C ALA A 167 -9.47 -7.08 -5.39
N PHE A 168 -9.31 -8.35 -5.74
CA PHE A 168 -8.97 -8.74 -7.11
C PHE A 168 -10.12 -8.47 -8.09
N ASP A 169 -11.37 -8.67 -7.70
CA ASP A 169 -12.54 -8.32 -8.52
C ASP A 169 -12.60 -6.82 -8.84
N LEU A 170 -12.11 -5.98 -7.93
CA LEU A 170 -12.01 -4.53 -8.12
C LEU A 170 -10.85 -4.12 -9.06
N GLY A 171 -9.92 -5.02 -9.35
CA GLY A 171 -8.73 -4.76 -10.17
C GLY A 171 -7.50 -4.33 -9.36
N ALA A 172 -7.43 -4.68 -8.07
CA ALA A 172 -6.23 -4.42 -7.27
C ALA A 172 -5.01 -5.16 -7.88
N THR A 173 -3.84 -4.50 -7.85
CA THR A 173 -2.57 -5.07 -8.31
C THR A 173 -1.99 -6.02 -7.25
N GLY A 174 -2.19 -5.70 -5.98
CA GLY A 174 -1.71 -6.51 -4.86
C GLY A 174 -2.55 -6.35 -3.61
N VAL A 175 -2.34 -7.26 -2.66
CA VAL A 175 -3.01 -7.28 -1.36
C VAL A 175 -1.96 -7.37 -0.26
N MET A 176 -2.11 -6.57 0.79
CA MET A 176 -1.33 -6.70 2.01
C MET A 176 -2.16 -7.39 3.08
N THR A 177 -1.61 -8.46 3.66
CA THR A 177 -2.29 -9.36 4.58
C THR A 177 -1.38 -9.78 5.72
N ASP A 178 -1.95 -10.05 6.88
CA ASP A 178 -1.24 -10.70 7.99
C ASP A 178 -1.10 -12.22 7.77
N TYR A 179 -1.79 -12.78 6.77
CA TYR A 179 -1.85 -14.23 6.49
C TYR A 179 -1.35 -14.55 5.06
N PRO A 180 -0.05 -14.38 4.76
CA PRO A 180 0.50 -14.57 3.41
C PRO A 180 0.29 -15.99 2.88
N THR A 181 0.37 -17.03 3.73
CA THR A 181 0.10 -18.43 3.32
C THR A 181 -1.34 -18.61 2.84
N LYS A 182 -2.31 -18.02 3.55
CA LYS A 182 -3.73 -18.07 3.17
C LYS A 182 -3.98 -17.36 1.83
N LEU A 183 -3.32 -16.21 1.62
CA LEU A 183 -3.39 -15.49 0.35
C LEU A 183 -2.77 -16.32 -0.80
N LYS A 184 -1.62 -16.95 -0.57
CA LYS A 184 -0.98 -17.82 -1.57
C LYS A 184 -1.90 -18.98 -1.97
N GLU A 185 -2.45 -19.70 -1.00
CA GLU A 185 -3.40 -20.80 -1.28
C GLU A 185 -4.63 -20.30 -2.04
N PHE A 186 -5.16 -19.13 -1.68
CA PHE A 186 -6.26 -18.50 -2.40
C PHE A 186 -5.91 -18.20 -3.87
N MET A 187 -4.72 -17.65 -4.12
CA MET A 187 -4.25 -17.32 -5.48
C MET A 187 -4.01 -18.58 -6.32
N GLU A 188 -3.45 -19.64 -5.73
CA GLU A 188 -3.25 -20.95 -6.38
C GLU A 188 -4.59 -21.57 -6.80
N LYS A 189 -5.58 -21.59 -5.90
CA LYS A 189 -6.93 -22.11 -6.20
C LYS A 189 -7.62 -21.38 -7.37
N ARG A 190 -7.27 -20.12 -7.60
CA ARG A 190 -7.88 -19.25 -8.62
C ARG A 190 -7.03 -19.09 -9.89
N ASN A 191 -5.88 -19.76 -9.98
CA ASN A 191 -4.90 -19.60 -11.06
C ASN A 191 -4.46 -18.14 -11.29
N LEU A 192 -4.38 -17.35 -10.22
CA LEU A 192 -4.00 -15.92 -10.31
C LEU A 192 -2.48 -15.70 -10.31
N LEU A 193 -1.69 -16.76 -10.11
CA LEU A 193 -0.22 -16.67 -10.07
C LEU A 193 0.43 -16.46 -11.45
N GLU A 194 -0.26 -16.78 -12.55
CA GLU A 194 0.31 -16.66 -13.91
C GLU A 194 0.11 -15.26 -14.53
N HIS A 195 -0.58 -14.35 -13.85
CA HIS A 195 -1.01 -13.04 -14.39
C HIS A 195 -0.41 -11.82 -13.68
N HIS A 196 0.51 -12.02 -12.74
CA HIS A 196 1.16 -10.97 -11.94
C HIS A 196 2.66 -11.24 -11.79
#